data_AF-A0A8J2Z6L9-F1
#
_entry.id   AF-A0A8J2Z6L9-F1
#
_cell.length_a   1.000
_cell.length_b   1.000
_cell.length_c   1.000
_cell.angle_alpha   90.00
_cell.angle_beta   90.00
_cell.angle_gamma   90.00
#
_symmetry.space_group_name_H-M   'P 1'
#
loop_
_entity.id
_entity.type
_entity.pdbx_description
1 polymer ?
#
loop_
_entity_poly.entity_id
_entity_poly.type
_entity_poly.pdbx_seq_one_letter_code
_entity_poly.pdbx_strand_id
1 'polypeptide(L)' 'MNAKGFETARPDVVSTNKAAIRGREQMLIEHHGGAKSMGGTSGNAINGISRFNPRKQSYVDAARNEFGDV' A
#
# COMPACT_ATOMS: atom_id res chain seq x y z
N MET A 1 -15.65 -5.90 10.91
CA MET A 1 -15.76 -5.03 9.72
C MET A 1 -17.15 -5.05 9.12
N ASN A 2 -17.84 -6.20 9.06
CA ASN A 2 -19.20 -6.32 8.50
C ASN A 2 -20.27 -5.45 9.21
N ALA A 3 -20.09 -5.15 10.51
CA ALA A 3 -21.00 -4.29 11.28
C ALA A 3 -21.03 -2.81 10.82
N LYS A 4 -20.10 -2.39 9.95
CA LYS A 4 -20.00 -1.01 9.44
C LYS A 4 -20.66 -0.81 8.07
N GLY A 5 -21.32 -1.83 7.51
CA GLY A 5 -21.99 -1.75 6.21
C GLY A 5 -21.06 -1.76 5.00
N PHE A 6 -19.83 -2.25 5.15
CA PHE A 6 -18.90 -2.36 4.01
C PHE A 6 -19.37 -3.44 3.03
N GLU A 7 -19.36 -3.10 1.74
CA GLU A 7 -19.60 -4.05 0.66
C GLU A 7 -18.51 -5.13 0.60
N THR A 8 -18.73 -6.15 -0.25
CA THR A 8 -17.72 -7.15 -0.59
C THR A 8 -16.44 -6.46 -1.05
N ALA A 9 -15.31 -6.86 -0.48
CA ALA A 9 -14.01 -6.34 -0.86
C ALA A 9 -13.76 -6.55 -2.36
N ARG A 10 -13.33 -5.49 -3.04
CA ARG A 10 -12.93 -5.52 -4.45
C ARG A 10 -11.44 -5.24 -4.56
N PRO A 11 -10.69 -5.98 -5.40
CA PRO A 11 -9.30 -5.66 -5.70
C PRO A 11 -9.21 -4.27 -6.33
N ASP A 12 -8.24 -3.48 -5.89
CA ASP A 12 -7.85 -2.21 -6.53
C ASP A 12 -7.18 -2.49 -7.88
N VAL A 13 -6.08 -3.26 -7.85
CA VAL A 13 -5.33 -3.72 -9.02
C VAL A 13 -4.92 -5.19 -8.86
N VAL A 14 -4.62 -5.85 -9.99
CA VAL A 14 -4.11 -7.23 -10.03
C VAL A 14 -2.88 -7.31 -10.92
N SER A 15 -1.86 -8.04 -10.47
CA SER A 15 -0.62 -8.25 -11.22
C SER A 15 0.11 -9.51 -10.77
N THR A 16 1.00 -10.04 -11.60
CA THR A 16 1.95 -11.09 -11.24
C THR A 16 3.27 -10.52 -10.71
N ASN A 17 3.52 -9.21 -10.87
CA ASN A 17 4.69 -8.52 -10.38
C ASN A 17 4.56 -8.22 -8.87
N LYS A 18 5.14 -9.11 -8.06
CA LYS A 18 5.13 -9.01 -6.60
C LYS A 18 5.76 -7.70 -6.09
N ALA A 19 6.75 -7.16 -6.80
CA ALA A 19 7.41 -5.93 -6.40
C ALA A 19 6.48 -4.72 -6.58
N ALA A 20 5.80 -4.65 -7.72
CA ALA A 20 4.82 -3.59 -7.99
C ALA A 20 3.62 -3.65 -7.04
N ILE A 21 3.08 -4.84 -6.74
CA ILE A 21 1.99 -4.98 -5.76
C ILE A 21 2.44 -4.47 -4.38
N ARG A 22 3.63 -4.86 -3.93
CA ARG A 22 4.15 -4.43 -2.63
C ARG A 22 4.38 -2.91 -2.57
N GLY A 23 4.85 -2.32 -3.67
CA GLY A 23 4.98 -0.87 -3.79
C GLY A 23 3.64 -0.15 -3.76
N ARG A 24 2.63 -0.67 -4.49
CA ARG A 24 1.27 -0.13 -4.54
C ARG A 24 0.62 -0.09 -3.16
N GLU A 25 0.76 -1.17 -2.38
CA GLU A 25 0.27 -1.18 -0.99
C GLU A 25 0.94 -0.08 -0.14
N GLN A 26 2.26 0.09 -0.26
CA GLN A 26 2.96 1.14 0.50
C GLN A 26 2.55 2.55 0.05
N MET A 27 2.39 2.76 -1.26
CA MET A 27 1.92 4.03 -1.83
C MET A 27 0.53 4.39 -1.31
N LEU A 28 -0.41 3.44 -1.31
CA LEU A 28 -1.76 3.66 -0.79
C LEU A 28 -1.77 3.95 0.72
N ILE A 29 -0.93 3.26 1.51
CA ILE A 29 -0.77 3.54 2.93
C ILE A 29 -0.32 5.00 3.13
N GLU A 30 0.68 5.44 2.38
CA GLU A 30 1.21 6.81 2.47
C GLU A 30 0.17 7.85 2.00
N HIS A 31 -0.49 7.60 0.87
CA HIS A 31 -1.57 8.44 0.32
C HIS A 31 -2.73 8.62 1.31
N HIS A 32 -3.11 7.58 2.04
CA HIS A 32 -4.16 7.63 3.06
C HIS A 32 -3.68 8.10 4.44
N GLY A 33 -2.55 8.80 4.51
CA GLY A 33 -2.07 9.46 5.73
C GLY A 33 -1.11 8.63 6.58
N GLY A 34 -0.51 7.58 6.01
CA GLY A 34 0.54 6.77 6.64
C GLY A 34 0.02 5.73 7.64
N ALA A 35 0.87 4.75 7.96
CA ALA A 35 0.54 3.68 8.88
C ALA A 35 0.39 4.16 10.33
N LYS A 36 -0.53 3.56 11.10
CA LYS A 36 -0.77 3.91 12.51
C LYS A 36 0.46 3.73 13.40
N SER A 37 1.29 2.72 13.14
CA SER A 37 2.56 2.51 13.88
C SER A 37 3.56 3.66 13.72
N MET A 38 3.35 4.53 12.71
CA MET A 38 4.15 5.72 12.46
C MET A 38 3.40 7.01 12.87
N GLY A 39 2.28 6.89 13.59
CA GLY A 39 1.42 8.03 13.93
C GLY A 39 0.47 8.48 12.81
N GLY A 40 0.33 7.68 11.74
CA GLY A 40 -0.52 8.01 10.60
C GLY A 40 -2.01 7.68 10.79
N THR A 41 -2.82 8.14 9.84
CA THR A 41 -4.29 8.04 9.86
C THR A 41 -4.86 6.98 8.94
N SER A 42 -4.03 6.30 8.14
CA SER A 42 -4.50 5.23 7.26
C SER A 42 -5.16 4.10 8.06
N GLY A 43 -5.98 3.28 7.39
CA GLY A 43 -6.57 2.10 8.00
C GLY A 43 -5.53 1.09 8.50
N ASN A 44 -4.32 1.11 7.92
CA ASN A 44 -3.28 0.12 8.15
C ASN A 44 -2.56 0.34 9.49
N ALA A 45 -2.41 -0.74 10.25
CA ALA A 45 -1.69 -0.73 11.51
C ALA A 45 -0.18 -0.50 11.31
N ILE A 46 0.39 -1.07 10.25
CA ILE A 46 1.82 -1.07 9.92
C ILE A 46 2.05 -0.73 8.45
N ASN A 47 3.29 -0.40 8.11
CA ASN A 47 3.71 -0.22 6.71
C ASN A 47 3.73 -1.56 5.95
N GLY A 48 3.42 -1.53 4.66
CA GLY A 48 3.63 -2.67 3.76
C GLY A 48 5.11 -2.91 3.47
N ILE A 49 5.94 -1.86 3.54
CA ILE A 49 7.40 -1.94 3.41
C ILE A 49 8.05 -1.28 4.62
N SER A 50 8.96 -2.01 5.28
CA SER A 50 9.77 -1.44 6.37
C SER A 50 10.52 -0.20 5.90
N ARG A 51 10.53 0.86 6.73
CA ARG A 51 11.28 2.10 6.49
C ARG A 51 12.79 1.88 6.34
N PHE A 52 13.30 0.79 6.91
CA PHE A 52 14.72 0.43 6.86
C PHE A 52 15.06 -0.54 5.73
N ASN A 53 14.07 -0.92 4.91
CA ASN A 53 14.35 -1.80 3.78
C ASN A 53 15.11 -1.00 2.70
N PRO A 54 16.36 -1.37 2.36
CA PRO A 54 17.14 -0.66 1.36
C PRO A 54 16.51 -0.72 -0.04
N ARG A 55 15.61 -1.69 -0.28
CA ARG A 55 14.88 -1.85 -1.54
C ARG A 55 13.55 -1.10 -1.55
N LYS A 56 13.20 -0.31 -0.53
CA LYS A 56 11.91 0.41 -0.46
C LYS A 56 11.61 1.16 -1.76
N GLN A 57 12.58 1.95 -2.24
CA GLN A 57 12.38 2.75 -3.44
C GLN A 57 12.13 1.89 -4.68
N SER A 58 12.86 0.77 -4.84
CA SER A 58 12.65 -0.12 -5.99
C SER A 58 11.24 -0.71 -6.08
N TYR A 59 10.58 -0.95 -4.93
CA TYR A 59 9.19 -1.40 -4.93
C TYR A 59 8.24 -0.27 -5.35
N VAL A 60 8.46 0.93 -4.82
CA VAL A 60 7.67 2.12 -5.18
C VAL A 60 7.82 2.44 -6.67
N ASP A 61 9.04 2.38 -7.21
CA ASP A 61 9.29 2.62 -8.62
C ASP A 61 8.66 1.54 -9.50
N ALA A 62 8.74 0.26 -9.11
CA ALA A 62 8.05 -0.82 -9.81
C ALA A 62 6.53 -0.60 -9.84
N ALA A 63 5.95 -0.14 -8.74
CA ALA A 63 4.52 0.17 -8.66
C ALA A 63 4.14 1.37 -9.53
N ARG A 64 4.93 2.45 -9.51
CA ARG A 64 4.71 3.63 -10.35
C ARG A 64 4.81 3.29 -11.84
N ASN A 65 5.78 2.47 -12.22
CA ASN A 65 5.95 2.06 -13.62
C ASN A 65 4.78 1.19 -14.11
N GLU A 66 4.19 0.37 -13.24
CA GLU A 66 3.15 -0.57 -13.63
C GLU A 66 1.72 -0.02 -13.48
N PHE A 67 1.47 0.79 -12.46
CA PHE A 67 0.12 1.26 -12.11
C PHE A 67 -0.01 2.79 -12.06
N GLY A 68 1.07 3.54 -12.23
CA GLY A 68 1.10 4.99 -12.05
C GLY A 68 1.15 5.44 -10.58
N ASP A 69 1.02 6.74 -10.38
CA ASP A 69 0.88 7.33 -9.04
C ASP A 69 -0.55 7.10 -8.48
N VAL A 70 -0.69 7.30 -7.17
CA VAL A 70 -1.95 7.14 -6.41
C VAL A 70 -2.52 8.47 -5.96
#